data_AF-A0A4U7EXA3-F1
#
_entry.id   AF-A0A4U7EXA3-F1
#
_cell.length_a   1.000
_cell.length_b   1.000
_cell.length_c   1.000
_cell.angle_alpha   90.00
_cell.angle_beta   90.00
_cell.angle_gamma   90.00
#
_symmetry.space_group_name_H-M   'P 1'
#
loop_
_entity.id
_entity.type
_entity.pdbx_description
1 polymer ?
#
loop_
_entity_poly.entity_id
_entity_poly.type
_entity_poly.pdbx_seq_one_letter_code
_entity_poly.pdbx_strand_id
1 'polypeptide(L)'
;QLLYQAELMVGLPVGDDEHAPARQGALEEGALALFELALASLLKEVTEHARLPSHDWQRLLASDGPALAELQRLRDELQRSDSWLAWLVGQLEKLHGDEGAARRQVHNPAMIAVGAQASLGEQLLEHLQAAKREIAMLRETSVEW
;
A
#
# COMPACT_ATOMS: atom_id res chain seq x y z
N GLN A 1 5.95 7.07 10.92
CA GLN A 1 5.11 8.28 10.81
C GLN A 1 4.16 8.23 9.62
N LEU A 2 4.65 8.00 8.39
CA LEU A 2 3.81 7.97 7.17
C LEU A 2 2.65 6.96 7.24
N LEU A 3 2.89 5.72 7.69
CA LEU A 3 1.84 4.70 7.87
C LEU A 3 0.75 5.12 8.87
N TYR A 4 1.10 5.90 9.89
CA TYR A 4 0.13 6.43 10.85
C TYR A 4 -0.67 7.59 10.25
N GLN A 5 -0.04 8.44 9.43
CA GLN A 5 -0.75 9.50 8.71
C GLN A 5 -1.74 8.93 7.69
N ALA A 6 -1.36 7.87 6.96
CA ALA A 6 -2.26 7.17 6.05
C ALA A 6 -3.48 6.59 6.79
N GLU A 7 -3.26 5.95 7.95
CA GLU A 7 -4.34 5.44 8.80
C GLU A 7 -5.29 6.55 9.27
N LEU A 8 -4.75 7.65 9.77
CA LEU A 8 -5.56 8.80 10.19
C LEU A 8 -6.38 9.37 9.04
N MET A 9 -5.81 9.40 7.82
CA MET A 9 -6.49 9.93 6.64
C MET A 9 -7.72 9.11 6.25
N VAL A 10 -7.64 7.77 6.34
CA VAL A 10 -8.80 6.90 6.11
C VAL A 10 -9.90 7.13 7.16
N GLY A 11 -9.51 7.45 8.40
CA GLY A 11 -10.45 7.73 9.49
C GLY A 11 -11.12 9.11 9.45
N LEU A 12 -10.79 9.97 8.47
CA LEU A 12 -11.35 11.32 8.41
C LEU A 12 -12.85 11.29 8.06
N PRO A 13 -13.67 12.14 8.69
CA PRO A 13 -15.08 12.22 8.39
C PRO A 13 -15.30 12.75 6.96
N VAL A 14 -16.08 12.01 6.18
CA VAL A 14 -16.38 12.32 4.79
C VAL A 14 -17.54 13.32 4.65
N GLY A 15 -18.43 13.37 5.65
CA GLY A 15 -19.70 14.11 5.59
C GLY A 15 -20.81 13.32 4.90
N ASP A 16 -22.00 13.92 4.83
CA ASP A 16 -23.21 13.36 4.22
C ASP A 16 -23.81 14.36 3.20
N ASP A 17 -22.94 14.89 2.34
CA ASP A 17 -23.30 15.78 1.24
C ASP A 17 -23.10 15.09 -0.11
N GLU A 18 -23.52 15.75 -1.20
CA GLU A 18 -23.37 15.24 -2.56
C GLU A 18 -21.90 14.99 -2.98
N HIS A 19 -20.95 15.58 -2.27
CA HIS A 19 -19.52 15.40 -2.49
C HIS A 19 -18.91 14.29 -1.64
N ALA A 20 -19.67 13.67 -0.73
CA ALA A 20 -19.16 12.64 0.16
C ALA A 20 -18.47 11.48 -0.61
N PRO A 21 -19.03 10.90 -1.68
CA PRO A 21 -18.38 9.82 -2.41
C PRO A 21 -17.04 10.22 -3.04
N ALA A 22 -16.94 11.45 -3.56
CA ALA A 22 -15.72 11.99 -4.16
C ALA A 22 -14.66 12.29 -3.10
N ARG A 23 -15.08 12.84 -1.95
CA ARG A 23 -14.20 13.11 -0.81
C ARG A 23 -13.64 11.82 -0.22
N GLN A 24 -14.47 10.78 -0.10
CA GLN A 24 -14.02 9.46 0.32
C GLN A 24 -12.95 8.92 -0.63
N GLY A 25 -13.18 8.97 -1.95
CA GLY A 25 -12.20 8.50 -2.93
C GLY A 25 -10.88 9.27 -2.85
N ALA A 26 -10.93 10.59 -2.71
CA ALA A 26 -9.74 11.42 -2.55
C ALA A 26 -8.95 11.10 -1.26
N LEU A 27 -9.64 10.80 -0.16
CA LEU A 27 -9.01 10.37 1.10
C LEU A 27 -8.38 8.98 0.96
N GLU A 28 -9.07 8.04 0.32
CA GLU A 28 -8.57 6.68 0.07
C GLU A 28 -7.32 6.71 -0.84
N GLU A 29 -7.33 7.47 -1.94
CA GLU A 29 -6.17 7.62 -2.83
C GLU A 29 -5.02 8.39 -2.17
N GLY A 30 -5.33 9.43 -1.40
CA GLY A 30 -4.33 10.14 -0.60
C GLY A 30 -3.64 9.24 0.42
N ALA A 31 -4.40 8.35 1.07
CA ALA A 31 -3.85 7.37 1.99
C ALA A 31 -2.98 6.33 1.26
N LEU A 32 -3.37 5.88 0.06
CA LEU A 32 -2.54 5.01 -0.79
C LEU A 32 -1.23 5.69 -1.19
N ALA A 33 -1.26 6.97 -1.58
CA ALA A 33 -0.05 7.73 -1.91
C ALA A 33 0.89 7.88 -0.70
N LEU A 34 0.35 8.07 0.51
CA LEU A 34 1.15 8.07 1.74
C LEU A 34 1.73 6.68 2.05
N PHE A 35 1.00 5.61 1.72
CA PHE A 35 1.49 4.24 1.87
C PHE A 35 2.62 3.95 0.87
N GLU A 36 2.50 4.40 -0.38
CA GLU A 36 3.60 4.35 -1.36
C GLU A 36 4.84 5.08 -0.85
N LEU A 37 4.67 6.30 -0.34
CA LEU A 37 5.78 7.06 0.21
C LEU A 37 6.43 6.35 1.40
N ALA A 38 5.64 5.68 2.23
CA ALA A 38 6.15 4.84 3.32
C ALA A 38 6.97 3.66 2.81
N LEU A 39 6.51 2.98 1.75
CA LEU A 39 7.24 1.90 1.08
C LEU A 39 8.57 2.41 0.50
N ALA A 40 8.54 3.52 -0.23
CA ALA A 40 9.74 4.12 -0.81
C ALA A 40 10.75 4.53 0.29
N SER A 41 10.27 5.08 1.40
CA SER A 41 11.11 5.41 2.55
C SER A 41 11.72 4.17 3.20
N LEU A 42 10.96 3.09 3.37
CA LEU A 42 11.45 1.81 3.88
C LEU A 42 12.55 1.24 2.97
N LEU A 43 12.29 1.21 1.67
CA LEU A 43 13.24 0.70 0.69
C LEU A 43 14.54 1.49 0.73
N LYS A 44 14.47 2.81 0.81
CA LYS A 44 15.66 3.65 0.95
C LYS A 44 16.45 3.37 2.23
N GLU A 45 15.77 3.13 3.35
CA GLU A 45 16.39 2.76 4.62
C GLU A 45 17.13 1.43 4.52
N VAL A 46 16.48 0.37 4.01
CA VAL A 46 17.10 -0.96 3.92
C VAL A 46 18.18 -1.05 2.84
N THR A 47 18.19 -0.13 1.86
CA THR A 47 19.23 -0.06 0.83
C THR A 47 20.26 1.04 1.05
N GLU A 48 20.26 1.74 2.19
CA GLU A 48 21.09 2.93 2.43
C GLU A 48 22.58 2.67 2.15
N HIS A 49 23.07 1.49 2.53
CA HIS A 49 24.48 1.11 2.39
C HIS A 49 24.83 0.53 1.00
N ALA A 50 23.84 0.22 0.18
CA ALA A 50 24.02 -0.55 -1.04
C ALA A 50 24.48 0.26 -2.27
N ARG A 51 24.67 1.58 -2.14
CA ARG A 51 25.10 2.50 -3.22
C ARG A 51 24.38 2.25 -4.56
N LEU A 52 23.06 2.08 -4.49
CA LEU A 52 22.24 1.77 -5.67
C LEU A 52 22.04 3.00 -6.58
N PRO A 53 21.93 2.80 -7.90
CA PRO A 53 21.77 3.89 -8.86
C PRO A 53 20.35 4.49 -8.88
N SER A 54 19.34 3.72 -8.42
CA SER A 54 17.95 4.15 -8.28
C SER A 54 17.33 3.47 -7.07
N HIS A 55 16.31 4.12 -6.50
CA HIS A 55 15.51 3.63 -5.39
C HIS A 55 14.02 3.46 -5.76
N ASP A 56 13.73 3.35 -7.06
CA ASP A 56 12.37 3.11 -7.56
C ASP A 56 11.90 1.74 -7.07
N TRP A 57 10.75 1.69 -6.39
CA TRP A 57 10.28 0.46 -5.74
C TRP A 57 10.03 -0.66 -6.76
N GLN A 58 9.59 -0.32 -7.99
CA GLN A 58 9.39 -1.30 -9.06
C GLN A 58 10.70 -2.02 -9.41
N ARG A 59 11.82 -1.29 -9.45
CA ARG A 59 13.14 -1.87 -9.77
C ARG A 59 13.72 -2.64 -8.58
N LEU A 60 13.53 -2.13 -7.37
CA LEU A 60 14.04 -2.78 -6.17
C LEU A 60 13.29 -4.09 -5.88
N LEU A 61 11.99 -4.14 -6.14
CA LEU A 61 11.14 -5.32 -5.90
C LEU A 61 10.99 -6.23 -7.13
N ALA A 62 11.59 -5.88 -8.28
CA ALA A 62 11.64 -6.75 -9.44
C ALA A 62 12.40 -8.05 -9.13
N SER A 63 12.04 -9.15 -9.80
CA SER A 63 12.67 -10.46 -9.61
C SER A 63 14.17 -10.48 -9.93
N ASP A 64 14.61 -9.58 -10.82
CA ASP A 64 16.01 -9.38 -11.22
C ASP A 64 16.65 -8.15 -10.53
N GLY A 65 16.00 -7.61 -9.49
CA GLY A 65 16.51 -6.49 -8.74
C GLY A 65 17.79 -6.82 -7.94
N PRO A 66 18.37 -5.84 -7.22
CA PRO A 66 19.62 -6.00 -6.49
C PRO A 66 19.60 -7.18 -5.50
N ALA A 67 20.73 -7.89 -5.40
CA ALA A 67 20.91 -9.05 -4.53
C ALA A 67 21.20 -8.61 -3.07
N LEU A 68 20.19 -8.05 -2.40
CA LEU A 68 20.21 -7.68 -0.99
C LEU A 68 19.23 -8.57 -0.22
N ALA A 69 19.62 -9.04 0.96
CA ALA A 69 18.81 -9.97 1.75
C ALA A 69 17.47 -9.37 2.16
N GLU A 70 17.45 -8.09 2.51
CA GLU A 70 16.25 -7.32 2.89
C GLU A 70 15.31 -7.17 1.71
N LEU A 71 15.84 -6.87 0.52
CA LEU A 71 15.04 -6.82 -0.71
C LEU A 71 14.51 -8.20 -1.08
N GLN A 72 15.29 -9.27 -0.88
CA GLN A 72 14.82 -10.63 -1.14
C GLN A 72 13.64 -10.99 -0.23
N ARG A 73 13.72 -10.66 1.08
CA ARG A 73 12.60 -10.87 2.01
C ARG A 73 11.34 -10.10 1.56
N LEU A 74 11.49 -8.85 1.14
CA LEU A 74 10.37 -8.08 0.60
C LEU A 74 9.83 -8.66 -0.72
N ARG A 75 10.68 -9.20 -1.60
CA ARG A 75 10.23 -9.91 -2.80
C ARG A 75 9.48 -11.19 -2.44
N ASP A 76 9.94 -11.95 -1.47
CA ASP A 76 9.25 -13.14 -0.99
C ASP A 76 7.87 -12.77 -0.42
N GLU A 77 7.78 -11.66 0.31
CA GLU A 77 6.50 -11.11 0.77
C GLU A 77 5.60 -10.69 -0.39
N LEU A 78 6.15 -10.05 -1.43
CA LEU A 78 5.41 -9.68 -2.64
C LEU A 78 4.85 -10.89 -3.40
N GLN A 79 5.50 -12.07 -3.32
CA GLN A 79 5.01 -13.30 -3.95
C GLN A 79 3.84 -13.96 -3.18
N ARG A 80 3.64 -13.59 -1.92
CA ARG A 80 2.50 -14.06 -1.12
C ARG A 80 1.26 -13.26 -1.52
N SER A 81 0.33 -13.87 -2.23
CA SER A 81 -0.85 -13.18 -2.79
C SER A 81 -1.76 -12.52 -1.75
N ASP A 82 -1.70 -12.97 -0.51
CA ASP A 82 -2.43 -12.43 0.65
C ASP A 82 -1.62 -11.36 1.43
N SER A 83 -0.41 -11.02 0.98
CA SER A 83 0.41 -10.04 1.67
C SER A 83 -0.07 -8.61 1.46
N TRP A 84 0.27 -7.78 2.44
CA TRP A 84 0.08 -6.33 2.33
C TRP A 84 0.84 -5.74 1.15
N LEU A 85 2.00 -6.30 0.80
CA LEU A 85 2.85 -5.78 -0.26
C LEU A 85 2.32 -6.15 -1.65
N ALA A 86 1.84 -7.38 -1.83
CA ALA A 86 1.14 -7.79 -3.05
C ALA A 86 -0.11 -6.96 -3.28
N TRP A 87 -0.92 -6.76 -2.23
CA TRP A 87 -2.09 -5.90 -2.31
C TRP A 87 -1.71 -4.46 -2.65
N LEU A 88 -0.73 -3.88 -1.95
CA LEU A 88 -0.32 -2.49 -2.15
C LEU A 88 0.16 -2.26 -3.59
N VAL A 89 1.06 -3.10 -4.11
CA VAL A 89 1.56 -3.00 -5.49
C VAL A 89 0.41 -3.00 -6.49
N GLY A 90 -0.56 -3.92 -6.33
CA GLY A 90 -1.75 -3.95 -7.18
C GLY A 90 -2.64 -2.70 -7.08
N GLN A 91 -2.67 -2.00 -5.94
CA GLN A 91 -3.36 -0.70 -5.83
C GLN A 91 -2.54 0.46 -6.42
N LEU A 92 -1.22 0.44 -6.29
CA LEU A 92 -0.35 1.47 -6.86
C LEU A 92 -0.38 1.46 -8.39
N GLU A 93 -0.44 0.28 -9.00
CA GLU A 93 -0.65 0.16 -10.45
C GLU A 93 -1.95 0.84 -10.90
N LYS A 94 -3.03 0.71 -10.13
CA LYS A 94 -4.31 1.40 -10.41
C LYS A 94 -4.22 2.90 -10.14
N LEU A 95 -3.54 3.30 -9.08
CA LEU A 95 -3.35 4.70 -8.69
C LEU A 95 -2.54 5.48 -9.74
N HIS A 96 -1.52 4.84 -10.32
CA HIS A 96 -0.70 5.44 -11.38
C HIS A 96 -1.33 5.29 -12.78
N GLY A 97 -2.35 4.47 -12.92
CA GLY A 97 -3.12 4.30 -14.16
C GLY A 97 -4.23 5.36 -14.31
N ASP A 98 -4.84 5.38 -15.49
CA ASP A 98 -5.88 6.37 -15.85
C ASP A 98 -7.19 6.22 -15.05
N GLU A 99 -7.40 5.08 -14.39
CA GLU A 99 -8.64 4.80 -13.67
C GLU A 99 -8.66 5.37 -12.26
N GLY A 100 -7.50 5.51 -11.60
CA GLY A 100 -7.44 5.80 -10.16
C GLY A 100 -7.84 4.58 -9.30
N ALA A 101 -7.29 4.48 -8.10
CA ALA A 101 -7.52 3.34 -7.22
C ALA A 101 -8.90 3.37 -6.54
N ALA A 102 -9.51 4.55 -6.37
CA ALA A 102 -10.83 4.70 -5.74
C ALA A 102 -12.00 4.54 -6.73
N ARG A 103 -11.74 4.21 -8.00
CA ARG A 103 -12.80 4.03 -9.01
C ARG A 103 -13.62 2.78 -8.70
N ARG A 104 -14.80 2.99 -8.11
CA ARG A 104 -15.77 1.93 -7.88
C ARG A 104 -16.38 1.52 -9.23
N GLN A 105 -16.32 0.24 -9.59
CA GLN A 105 -17.20 -0.27 -10.63
C GLN A 105 -18.64 0.00 -10.19
N VAL A 106 -19.40 0.75 -10.98
CA VAL A 106 -20.81 1.04 -10.70
C VAL A 106 -21.55 -0.29 -10.66
N HIS A 107 -21.77 -0.82 -9.46
CA HIS A 107 -22.46 -2.07 -9.28
C HIS A 107 -23.92 -1.83 -9.66
N ASN A 108 -24.42 -2.60 -10.63
CA ASN A 108 -25.77 -2.48 -11.14
C ASN A 108 -26.76 -2.70 -9.98
N PRO A 109 -27.63 -1.72 -9.64
CA PRO A 109 -28.51 -1.78 -8.47
C PRO A 109 -29.54 -2.93 -8.51
N ALA A 110 -29.64 -3.64 -9.63
CA ALA A 110 -30.50 -4.82 -9.79
C ALA A 110 -29.89 -6.14 -9.29
N MET A 111 -28.64 -6.15 -8.82
CA MET A 111 -27.96 -7.37 -8.34
C MET A 111 -27.79 -7.33 -6.83
N ILE A 112 -28.50 -8.21 -6.12
CA ILE A 112 -28.21 -8.46 -4.71
C ILE A 112 -26.87 -9.20 -4.66
N ALA A 113 -25.78 -8.44 -4.46
CA ALA A 113 -24.45 -8.99 -4.31
C ALA A 113 -24.37 -9.78 -3.00
N VAL A 114 -24.35 -11.11 -3.13
CA VAL A 114 -24.00 -12.03 -2.05
C VAL A 114 -22.51 -11.86 -1.78
N GLY A 115 -22.19 -11.29 -0.61
CA GLY A 115 -20.82 -11.01 -0.15
C GLY A 115 -20.46 -9.54 -0.34
N ALA A 116 -20.70 -8.72 0.68
CA ALA A 116 -20.19 -7.35 0.69
C ALA A 116 -18.66 -7.40 0.67
N GLN A 117 -18.07 -7.15 -0.50
CA GLN A 117 -16.64 -6.97 -0.65
C GLN A 117 -16.23 -5.77 0.22
N ALA A 118 -15.19 -5.94 1.05
CA ALA A 118 -14.71 -4.87 1.92
C ALA A 118 -14.41 -3.61 1.10
N SER A 119 -14.78 -2.44 1.63
CA SER A 119 -14.46 -1.16 1.00
C SER A 119 -12.95 -0.96 0.87
N LEU A 120 -12.53 -0.07 -0.05
CA LEU A 120 -11.11 0.25 -0.20
C LEU A 120 -10.51 0.78 1.11
N GLY A 121 -11.24 1.63 1.85
CA GLY A 121 -10.83 2.09 3.17
C GLY A 121 -10.61 0.98 4.19
N GLU A 122 -11.52 -0.01 4.26
CA GLU A 122 -11.37 -1.17 5.17
C GLU A 122 -10.14 -2.02 4.80
N GLN A 123 -9.95 -2.32 3.52
CA GLN A 123 -8.77 -3.05 3.03
C GLN A 123 -7.49 -2.27 3.34
N LEU A 124 -7.50 -0.95 3.14
CA LEU A 124 -6.33 -0.10 3.39
C LEU A 124 -5.94 -0.13 4.87
N LEU A 125 -6.91 -0.04 5.79
CA LEU A 125 -6.63 -0.15 7.22
C LEU A 125 -6.06 -1.51 7.60
N GLU A 126 -6.62 -2.60 7.06
CA GLU A 126 -6.11 -3.95 7.29
C GLU A 126 -4.64 -4.08 6.85
N HIS A 127 -4.33 -3.67 5.62
CA HIS A 127 -2.99 -3.79 5.07
C HIS A 127 -2.00 -2.80 5.69
N LEU A 128 -2.44 -1.62 6.14
CA LEU A 128 -1.60 -0.73 6.95
C LEU A 128 -1.20 -1.37 8.28
N GLN A 129 -2.12 -2.05 8.96
CA GLN A 129 -1.79 -2.75 10.21
C GLN A 129 -0.86 -3.93 9.99
N ALA A 130 -1.07 -4.70 8.91
CA ALA A 130 -0.17 -5.77 8.52
C ALA A 130 1.24 -5.23 8.22
N ALA A 131 1.35 -4.18 7.40
CA ALA A 131 2.64 -3.56 7.07
C ALA A 131 3.38 -3.03 8.30
N LYS A 132 2.70 -2.38 9.24
CA LYS A 132 3.34 -1.91 10.48
C LYS A 132 3.97 -3.04 11.28
N ARG A 133 3.31 -4.20 11.38
CA ARG A 133 3.83 -5.38 12.11
C ARG A 133 5.06 -5.95 11.39
N GLU A 134 4.93 -6.21 10.09
CA GLU A 134 6.01 -6.81 9.29
C GLU A 134 7.24 -5.89 9.20
N ILE A 135 7.04 -4.58 9.05
CA ILE A 135 8.14 -3.60 8.99
C ILE A 135 8.86 -3.51 10.34
N ALA A 136 8.14 -3.60 11.46
CA ALA A 136 8.76 -3.63 12.78
C ALA A 136 9.65 -4.87 12.93
N MET A 137 9.15 -6.05 12.56
CA MET A 137 9.92 -7.29 12.56
C MET A 137 11.15 -7.21 11.64
N LEU A 138 10.99 -6.65 10.44
CA LEU A 138 12.10 -6.50 9.50
C LEU A 138 13.22 -5.63 10.10
N ARG A 139 12.88 -4.51 10.75
CA ARG A 139 13.84 -3.64 11.42
C ARG A 139 14.51 -4.30 12.61
N GLU A 140 13.78 -5.05 13.43
CA GLU A 140 14.37 -5.81 14.54
C GLU A 140 15.43 -6.78 14.02
N THR A 141 15.14 -7.51 12.94
CA THR A 141 16.10 -8.43 12.34
C THR A 141 17.26 -7.75 11.61
N SER A 142 17.17 -6.46 11.27
CA SER A 142 18.28 -5.70 10.66
C SER A 142 19.25 -5.14 11.70
N VAL A 143 18.85 -5.00 12.97
CA VAL A 143 19.73 -4.51 14.06
C VAL A 143 20.65 -5.62 14.60
N GLU A 144 20.32 -6.89 14.35
CA GLU A 144 21.13 -8.03 14.79
C GLU A 144 22.37 -8.34 13.91
N TRP A 145 22.62 -7.55 12.85
CA TRP A 145 23.72 -7.71 11.89
C TRP A 145 24.59 -6.47 11.80
#